data_AF-A0A7X9F7J1-F1
#
_entry.id   AF-A0A7X9F7J1-F1
#
_cell.length_a   1.000
_cell.length_b   1.000
_cell.length_c   1.000
_cell.angle_alpha   90.00
_cell.angle_beta   90.00
_cell.angle_gamma   90.00
#
_symmetry.space_group_name_H-M   'P 1'
#
loop_
_entity.id
_entity.type
_entity.pdbx_description
1 polymer ?
#
loop_
_entity_poly.entity_id
_entity_poly.type
_entity_poly.pdbx_seq_one_letter_code
_entity_poly.pdbx_strand_id
1 'polypeptide(L)'
;FMRSHPDAGAMGVKMTDGSGRYLRESKRAIPYPAAAFYKMTGLSSLFPRSPVFSSYYMEHLDRDNTSQIEVLPGAFMFLRKSTIGKAGFFDENYFMYGEDIDLSYRIIKAGFKIYYFPEVTIIHYKGKSSKKNPVKSVVSFYRAMLIFTRKHFSGNLPLPYYLILRLAVYSASVAGIFLKITRYFLANIFSGRTNNENEISYLKDLYKASSPVLVAASRESFKTITEKIKRADIRISVAGRIRVQEDEPGNESKGDIGNLMEIIRTEKAKSVIFSLKSLGLPAAIKSANSITEQQTVKCIVPD
;
A
#
# COMPACT_ATOMS: atom_id res chain seq x y z
N PHE A 1 29.76 -9.55 1.33
CA PHE A 1 28.93 -10.75 1.04
C PHE A 1 29.28 -11.43 -0.29
N MET A 2 28.96 -10.86 -1.45
CA MET A 2 29.13 -11.57 -2.74
C MET A 2 30.56 -12.09 -2.96
N ARG A 3 31.62 -11.33 -2.68
CA ARG A 3 33.01 -11.83 -2.85
C ARG A 3 33.31 -13.12 -2.05
N SER A 4 32.74 -13.27 -0.86
CA SER A 4 32.96 -14.44 0.00
C SER A 4 31.99 -15.60 -0.25
N HIS A 5 30.99 -15.45 -1.13
CA HIS A 5 30.01 -16.49 -1.47
C HIS A 5 30.00 -16.73 -2.99
N PRO A 6 30.91 -17.56 -3.53
CA PRO A 6 31.04 -17.80 -4.97
C PRO A 6 29.79 -18.39 -5.62
N ASP A 7 28.99 -19.15 -4.85
CA ASP A 7 27.71 -19.75 -5.28
C ASP A 7 26.56 -18.74 -5.36
N ALA A 8 26.68 -17.57 -4.72
CA ALA A 8 25.72 -16.48 -4.82
C ALA A 8 25.80 -15.84 -6.22
N GLY A 9 24.84 -16.17 -7.08
CA GLY A 9 24.74 -15.59 -8.42
C GLY A 9 24.04 -14.24 -8.44
N ALA A 10 23.10 -14.03 -7.51
CA ALA A 10 22.40 -12.78 -7.36
C ALA A 10 22.07 -12.47 -5.90
N MET A 11 21.90 -11.18 -5.60
CA MET A 11 21.59 -10.66 -4.27
C MET A 11 20.56 -9.54 -4.34
N GLY A 12 19.56 -9.62 -3.47
CA GLY A 12 18.61 -8.57 -3.16
C GLY A 12 18.88 -7.94 -1.80
N VAL A 13 18.09 -6.93 -1.46
CA VAL A 13 18.29 -6.11 -0.26
C VAL A 13 16.99 -5.90 0.50
N LYS A 14 17.08 -5.39 1.73
CA LYS A 14 15.91 -4.95 2.48
C LYS A 14 15.25 -3.78 1.77
N MET A 15 13.94 -3.87 1.57
CA MET A 15 13.15 -2.76 1.05
C MET A 15 12.23 -2.23 2.14
N THR A 16 12.12 -0.90 2.19
CA THR A 16 11.14 -0.20 3.01
C THR A 16 10.29 0.72 2.15
N ASP A 17 9.09 1.08 2.61
CA ASP A 17 8.35 2.18 1.99
C ASP A 17 8.91 3.55 2.41
N GLY A 18 8.31 4.63 1.89
CA GLY A 18 8.72 6.00 2.22
C GLY A 18 8.50 6.41 3.68
N SER A 19 7.83 5.57 4.49
CA SER A 19 7.69 5.75 5.95
C SER A 19 8.67 4.90 6.76
N GLY A 20 9.55 4.14 6.09
CA GLY A 20 10.50 3.24 6.75
C GLY A 20 9.92 1.86 7.10
N ARG A 21 8.68 1.55 6.70
CA ARG A 21 8.07 0.25 7.00
C ARG A 21 8.62 -0.83 6.07
N TYR A 22 9.03 -1.97 6.64
CA TYR A 22 9.52 -3.13 5.89
C TYR A 22 8.50 -3.64 4.85
N LEU A 23 9.01 -3.95 3.67
CA LEU A 23 8.26 -4.48 2.55
C LEU A 23 8.50 -5.99 2.38
N ARG A 24 7.43 -6.78 2.45
CA ARG A 24 7.47 -8.26 2.37
C ARG A 24 8.06 -8.75 1.05
N GLU A 25 7.91 -8.00 -0.03
CA GLU A 25 8.49 -8.31 -1.35
C GLU A 25 10.02 -8.36 -1.37
N SER A 26 10.71 -7.93 -0.31
CA SER A 26 12.16 -8.10 -0.15
C SER A 26 12.59 -9.58 -0.22
N LYS A 27 11.66 -10.49 0.10
CA LYS A 27 11.88 -11.94 0.04
C LYS A 27 10.70 -12.61 -0.65
N ARG A 28 10.97 -13.42 -1.66
CA ARG A 28 9.93 -14.17 -2.37
C ARG A 28 10.40 -15.57 -2.74
N ALA A 29 9.43 -16.49 -2.75
CA ALA A 29 9.56 -17.81 -3.36
C ALA A 29 8.99 -17.79 -4.79
N ILE A 30 9.38 -18.78 -5.59
CA ILE A 30 8.78 -19.05 -6.89
C ILE A 30 7.28 -19.32 -6.69
N PRO A 31 6.40 -18.74 -7.54
CA PRO A 31 4.95 -18.89 -7.40
C PRO A 31 4.48 -20.27 -7.86
N TYR A 32 4.93 -21.33 -7.20
CA TYR A 32 4.45 -22.68 -7.42
C TYR A 32 2.93 -22.79 -7.18
N PRO A 33 2.24 -23.76 -7.82
CA PRO A 33 0.81 -23.98 -7.65
C PRO A 33 0.34 -23.97 -6.19
N ALA A 34 1.07 -24.66 -5.31
CA ALA A 34 0.75 -24.76 -3.89
C ALA A 34 0.82 -23.39 -3.19
N ALA A 35 1.84 -22.59 -3.48
CA ALA A 35 1.99 -21.25 -2.92
C ALA A 35 0.85 -20.31 -3.35
N ALA A 36 0.39 -20.43 -4.60
CA ALA A 36 -0.79 -19.71 -5.08
C ALA A 36 -2.06 -20.17 -4.34
N PHE A 37 -2.25 -21.49 -4.19
CA PHE A 37 -3.39 -22.06 -3.47
C PHE A 37 -3.46 -21.59 -2.01
N TYR A 38 -2.37 -21.68 -1.24
CA TYR A 38 -2.36 -21.22 0.16
C TYR A 38 -2.64 -19.73 0.32
N LYS A 39 -2.23 -18.93 -0.67
CA LYS A 39 -2.51 -17.50 -0.69
C LYS A 39 -3.99 -17.20 -0.97
N MET A 40 -4.61 -17.97 -1.87
CA MET A 40 -6.02 -17.79 -2.21
C MET A 40 -6.97 -18.26 -1.11
N THR A 41 -6.65 -19.37 -0.45
CA THR A 41 -7.47 -19.93 0.63
C THR A 41 -7.29 -19.20 1.97
N GLY A 42 -6.35 -18.25 2.04
CA GLY A 42 -6.04 -17.52 3.27
C GLY A 42 -5.19 -18.30 4.27
N LEU A 43 -4.80 -19.53 3.96
CA LEU A 43 -3.92 -20.36 4.80
C LEU A 43 -2.58 -19.67 5.10
N SER A 44 -2.06 -18.88 4.16
CA SER A 44 -0.83 -18.09 4.38
C SER A 44 -0.98 -17.02 5.46
N SER A 45 -2.17 -16.46 5.63
CA SER A 45 -2.48 -15.48 6.67
C SER A 45 -2.73 -16.14 8.03
N LEU A 46 -3.27 -17.36 8.03
CA LEU A 46 -3.51 -18.14 9.26
C LEU A 46 -2.22 -18.72 9.84
N PHE A 47 -1.27 -19.11 8.97
CA PHE A 47 -0.01 -19.74 9.36
C PHE A 47 1.21 -18.97 8.81
N PRO A 48 1.42 -17.71 9.21
CA PRO A 48 2.44 -16.83 8.62
C PRO A 48 3.88 -17.29 8.87
N ARG A 49 4.11 -18.09 9.92
CA ARG A 49 5.43 -18.66 10.25
C ARG A 49 5.69 -20.03 9.62
N SER A 50 4.71 -20.63 8.96
CA SER A 50 4.90 -21.93 8.31
C SER A 50 5.69 -21.75 7.00
N PRO A 51 6.80 -22.48 6.80
CA PRO A 51 7.53 -22.48 5.54
C PRO A 51 6.70 -23.06 4.38
N VAL A 52 5.70 -23.89 4.70
CA VAL A 52 4.78 -24.48 3.72
C VAL A 52 3.70 -23.46 3.33
N PHE A 53 2.99 -22.92 4.33
CA PHE A 53 1.78 -22.11 4.08
C PHE A 53 2.07 -20.62 3.78
N SER A 54 3.17 -20.05 4.31
CA SER A 54 3.63 -18.69 4.00
C SER A 54 4.87 -18.69 3.10
N SER A 55 4.93 -19.67 2.20
CA SER A 55 6.05 -19.88 1.28
C SER A 55 6.30 -18.67 0.39
N TYR A 56 5.27 -18.03 -0.17
CA TYR A 56 5.46 -17.00 -1.19
C TYR A 56 6.25 -15.77 -0.74
N TYR A 57 5.99 -15.22 0.46
CA TYR A 57 6.75 -14.08 1.01
C TYR A 57 7.87 -14.51 1.97
N MET A 58 8.09 -15.82 2.11
CA MET A 58 9.11 -16.43 2.98
C MET A 58 9.15 -15.79 4.37
N GLU A 59 7.99 -15.58 5.00
CA GLU A 59 7.89 -14.85 6.28
C GLU A 59 8.45 -15.60 7.48
N HIS A 60 8.70 -16.89 7.32
CA HIS A 60 9.42 -17.71 8.27
C HIS A 60 10.91 -17.32 8.36
N LEU A 61 11.46 -16.65 7.35
CA LEU A 61 12.82 -16.12 7.39
C LEU A 61 12.84 -14.80 8.16
N ASP A 62 13.90 -14.59 8.95
CA ASP A 62 14.12 -13.33 9.66
C ASP A 62 14.34 -12.17 8.66
N ARG A 63 13.84 -10.98 8.99
CA ARG A 63 13.99 -9.75 8.19
C ARG A 63 15.37 -9.15 8.35
N ASP A 64 16.06 -9.43 9.45
CA ASP A 64 17.33 -8.82 9.81
C ASP A 64 18.53 -9.76 9.59
N ASN A 65 18.28 -11.01 9.18
CA ASN A 65 19.34 -11.96 8.81
C ASN A 65 19.43 -12.19 7.31
N THR A 66 20.67 -12.41 6.84
CA THR A 66 20.93 -12.87 5.48
C THR A 66 20.32 -14.25 5.29
N SER A 67 19.65 -14.48 4.16
CA SER A 67 19.00 -15.77 3.89
C SER A 67 18.97 -16.07 2.41
N GLN A 68 19.04 -17.34 2.06
CA GLN A 68 18.78 -17.77 0.68
C GLN A 68 17.28 -17.60 0.38
N ILE A 69 16.98 -17.04 -0.79
CA ILE A 69 15.61 -16.84 -1.30
C ILE A 69 15.55 -17.33 -2.74
N GLU A 70 14.36 -17.29 -3.36
CA GLU A 70 14.21 -17.82 -4.72
C GLU A 70 13.92 -16.74 -5.76
N VAL A 71 13.33 -15.61 -5.37
CA VAL A 71 12.93 -14.56 -6.31
C VAL A 71 13.36 -13.18 -5.82
N LEU A 72 14.11 -12.47 -6.65
CA LEU A 72 14.41 -11.05 -6.46
C LEU A 72 13.34 -10.17 -7.10
N PRO A 73 12.96 -9.05 -6.47
CA PRO A 73 12.16 -8.03 -7.11
C PRO A 73 13.00 -7.20 -8.08
N GLY A 74 12.41 -6.88 -9.24
CA GLY A 74 13.04 -5.99 -10.24
C GLY A 74 13.36 -4.58 -9.70
N ALA A 75 12.90 -4.23 -8.50
CA ALA A 75 13.26 -3.00 -7.79
C ALA A 75 14.77 -2.90 -7.48
N PHE A 76 15.42 -4.04 -7.20
CA PHE A 76 16.87 -4.10 -6.99
C PHE A 76 17.38 -5.52 -7.18
N MET A 77 18.39 -5.66 -8.04
CA MET A 77 19.11 -6.91 -8.24
C MET A 77 20.59 -6.61 -8.41
N PHE A 78 21.42 -7.22 -7.57
CA PHE A 78 22.86 -7.21 -7.72
C PHE A 78 23.32 -8.59 -8.24
N LEU A 79 23.74 -8.65 -9.50
CA LEU A 79 24.01 -9.92 -10.20
C LEU A 79 25.48 -10.03 -10.58
N ARG A 80 26.03 -11.25 -10.56
CA ARG A 80 27.33 -11.51 -11.17
C ARG A 80 27.24 -11.52 -12.68
N LYS A 81 28.30 -11.03 -13.35
CA LYS A 81 28.44 -11.14 -14.80
C LYS A 81 28.38 -12.59 -15.28
N SER A 82 29.01 -13.52 -14.56
CA SER A 82 28.97 -14.96 -14.88
C SER A 82 27.56 -15.56 -14.75
N THR A 83 26.76 -15.05 -13.82
CA THR A 83 25.37 -15.47 -13.64
C THR A 83 24.51 -15.02 -14.81
N ILE A 84 24.61 -13.75 -15.22
CA ILE A 84 23.92 -13.28 -16.43
C ILE A 84 24.40 -14.02 -17.69
N GLY A 85 25.69 -14.32 -17.80
CA GLY A 85 26.23 -15.08 -18.93
C GLY A 85 25.61 -16.47 -19.10
N LYS A 86 25.15 -17.11 -18.02
CA LYS A 86 24.46 -18.41 -18.07
C LYS A 86 22.93 -18.28 -18.07
N ALA A 87 22.39 -17.38 -17.25
CA ALA A 87 20.96 -17.25 -17.07
C ALA A 87 20.31 -16.49 -18.23
N GLY A 88 21.01 -15.53 -18.84
CA GLY A 88 20.49 -14.55 -19.79
C GLY A 88 19.98 -13.27 -19.11
N PHE A 89 19.46 -12.33 -19.92
CA PHE A 89 18.87 -11.07 -19.44
C PHE A 89 17.38 -11.23 -19.10
N PHE A 90 16.66 -10.13 -18.84
CA PHE A 90 15.20 -10.15 -18.76
C PHE A 90 14.59 -10.65 -20.06
N ASP A 91 13.47 -11.36 -19.96
CA ASP A 91 12.74 -11.86 -21.11
C ASP A 91 11.68 -10.84 -21.54
N GLU A 92 11.81 -10.34 -22.76
CA GLU A 92 10.95 -9.30 -23.33
C GLU A 92 9.50 -9.74 -23.57
N ASN A 93 9.22 -11.05 -23.52
CA ASN A 93 7.84 -11.55 -23.54
C ASN A 93 7.03 -11.09 -22.31
N TYR A 94 7.70 -10.71 -21.22
CA TYR A 94 7.07 -10.15 -20.04
C TYR A 94 7.05 -8.62 -20.11
N PHE A 95 5.84 -8.06 -20.22
CA PHE A 95 5.67 -6.61 -20.08
C PHE A 95 5.85 -6.13 -18.63
N MET A 96 5.33 -6.89 -17.65
CA MET A 96 5.41 -6.58 -16.21
C MET A 96 5.00 -7.80 -15.36
N TYR A 97 5.54 -7.89 -14.14
CA TYR A 97 5.23 -8.86 -13.07
C TYR A 97 5.80 -10.28 -13.19
N GLY A 98 6.49 -10.61 -14.27
CA GLY A 98 7.04 -11.97 -14.46
C GLY A 98 8.47 -12.00 -14.94
N GLU A 99 8.99 -10.89 -15.45
CA GLU A 99 10.37 -10.72 -15.89
C GLU A 99 11.38 -11.04 -14.78
N ASP A 100 11.08 -10.59 -13.56
CA ASP A 100 11.95 -10.76 -12.38
C ASP A 100 11.87 -12.18 -11.81
N ILE A 101 10.67 -12.78 -11.80
CA ILE A 101 10.44 -14.18 -11.43
C ILE A 101 11.15 -15.11 -12.43
N ASP A 102 10.99 -14.86 -13.72
CA ASP A 102 11.60 -15.64 -14.80
C ASP A 102 13.12 -15.61 -14.74
N LEU A 103 13.71 -14.42 -14.60
CA LEU A 103 15.16 -14.29 -14.45
C LEU A 103 15.66 -14.99 -13.19
N SER A 104 14.99 -14.80 -12.05
CA SER A 104 15.37 -15.46 -10.79
C SER A 104 15.33 -16.98 -10.90
N TYR A 105 14.30 -17.52 -11.54
CA TYR A 105 14.18 -18.96 -11.76
C TYR A 105 15.28 -19.50 -12.68
N ARG A 106 15.61 -18.78 -13.77
CA ARG A 106 16.73 -19.14 -14.66
C ARG A 106 18.08 -19.11 -13.95
N ILE A 107 18.29 -18.16 -13.05
CA ILE A 107 19.51 -18.10 -12.21
C ILE A 107 19.64 -19.37 -11.36
N ILE A 108 18.55 -19.81 -10.72
CA ILE A 108 18.53 -21.06 -9.94
C ILE A 108 18.78 -22.27 -10.85
N LYS A 109 18.13 -22.34 -12.02
CA LYS A 109 18.33 -23.42 -13.00
C LYS A 109 19.76 -23.47 -13.56
N ALA A 110 20.44 -22.33 -13.62
CA ALA A 110 21.86 -22.25 -14.00
C ALA A 110 22.82 -22.69 -12.86
N GLY A 111 22.29 -23.14 -11.72
CA GLY A 111 23.05 -23.67 -10.59
C GLY A 111 23.52 -22.63 -9.58
N PHE A 112 23.02 -21.39 -9.66
CA PHE A 112 23.38 -20.35 -8.71
C PHE A 112 22.35 -20.18 -7.60
N LYS A 113 22.80 -19.70 -6.44
CA LYS A 113 21.92 -19.29 -5.35
C LYS A 113 21.59 -17.80 -5.42
N ILE A 114 20.43 -17.47 -4.86
CA ILE A 114 19.96 -16.10 -4.70
C ILE A 114 19.87 -15.79 -3.21
N TYR A 115 20.37 -14.63 -2.80
CA TYR A 115 20.39 -14.23 -1.40
C TYR A 115 19.67 -12.92 -1.15
N TYR A 116 19.00 -12.83 -0.01
CA TYR A 116 18.53 -11.61 0.61
C TYR A 116 19.59 -11.10 1.58
N PHE A 117 20.04 -9.85 1.43
CA PHE A 117 21.07 -9.22 2.25
C PHE A 117 20.53 -7.97 2.97
N PRO A 118 20.21 -8.05 4.28
CA PRO A 118 19.47 -7.01 4.99
C PRO A 118 20.30 -5.81 5.47
N GLU A 119 21.64 -5.89 5.42
CA GLU A 119 22.52 -4.81 5.87
C GLU A 119 22.45 -3.58 4.96
N VAL A 120 22.00 -3.77 3.70
CA VAL A 120 21.68 -2.68 2.78
C VAL A 120 20.16 -2.55 2.71
N THR A 121 19.69 -1.31 2.78
CA THR A 121 18.25 -0.99 2.68
C THR A 121 18.01 0.03 1.58
N ILE A 122 16.94 -0.17 0.79
CA ILE A 122 16.46 0.80 -0.20
C ILE A 122 15.01 1.18 0.08
N ILE A 123 14.62 2.37 -0.39
CA ILE A 123 13.22 2.81 -0.36
C ILE A 123 12.55 2.38 -1.68
N HIS A 124 11.44 1.63 -1.58
CA HIS A 124 10.65 1.21 -2.74
C HIS A 124 9.23 1.75 -2.67
N TYR A 125 8.88 2.64 -3.60
CA TYR A 125 7.53 3.21 -3.71
C TYR A 125 6.57 2.26 -4.44
N LYS A 126 6.16 1.19 -3.76
CA LYS A 126 5.31 0.13 -4.31
C LYS A 126 3.99 0.66 -4.91
N GLY A 127 3.59 0.06 -6.03
CA GLY A 127 2.22 0.17 -6.56
C GLY A 127 1.86 1.52 -7.18
N LYS A 128 2.82 2.43 -7.38
CA LYS A 128 2.59 3.71 -8.07
C LYS A 128 2.12 3.49 -9.52
N SER A 129 2.64 2.48 -10.21
CA SER A 129 2.21 2.12 -11.58
C SER A 129 0.85 1.40 -11.60
N SER A 130 0.58 0.52 -10.63
CA SER A 130 -0.63 -0.30 -10.59
C SER A 130 -1.89 0.48 -10.15
N LYS A 131 -1.72 1.58 -9.41
CA LYS A 131 -2.84 2.44 -8.94
C LYS A 131 -3.63 3.10 -10.08
N LYS A 132 -3.03 3.29 -11.25
CA LYS A 132 -3.69 3.93 -12.41
C LYS A 132 -4.75 3.03 -13.05
N ASN A 133 -4.57 1.71 -13.03
CA ASN A 133 -5.56 0.76 -13.55
C ASN A 133 -5.43 -0.62 -12.87
N PRO A 134 -6.22 -0.89 -11.81
CA PRO A 134 -6.11 -2.12 -11.03
C PRO A 134 -6.51 -3.36 -11.83
N VAL A 135 -7.51 -3.25 -12.73
CA VAL A 135 -7.95 -4.38 -13.57
C VAL A 135 -6.85 -4.77 -14.55
N LYS A 136 -6.27 -3.81 -15.25
CA LYS A 136 -5.15 -4.05 -16.18
C LYS A 136 -3.95 -4.68 -15.45
N SER A 137 -3.66 -4.22 -14.23
CA SER A 137 -2.57 -4.77 -13.41
C SER A 137 -2.78 -6.25 -13.08
N VAL A 138 -3.99 -6.62 -12.68
CA VAL A 138 -4.36 -8.01 -12.40
C VAL A 138 -4.24 -8.86 -13.67
N VAL A 139 -4.76 -8.39 -14.80
CA VAL A 139 -4.66 -9.10 -16.09
C VAL A 139 -3.21 -9.28 -16.53
N SER A 140 -2.37 -8.25 -16.42
CA SER A 140 -0.93 -8.33 -16.74
C SER A 140 -0.21 -9.35 -15.86
N PHE A 141 -0.48 -9.36 -14.55
CA PHE A 141 0.09 -10.34 -13.63
C PHE A 141 -0.26 -11.78 -14.07
N TYR A 142 -1.51 -12.04 -14.45
CA TYR A 142 -1.91 -13.37 -14.89
C TYR A 142 -1.33 -13.77 -16.24
N ARG A 143 -1.26 -12.85 -17.20
CA ARG A 143 -0.57 -13.11 -18.47
C ARG A 143 0.88 -13.51 -18.23
N ALA A 144 1.58 -12.79 -17.34
CA ALA A 144 2.93 -13.14 -16.93
C ALA A 144 3.02 -14.55 -16.32
N MET A 145 2.11 -14.92 -15.41
CA MET A 145 2.10 -16.27 -14.81
C MET A 145 1.82 -17.38 -15.82
N LEU A 146 1.00 -17.12 -16.85
CA LEU A 146 0.77 -18.06 -17.95
C LEU A 146 2.02 -18.26 -18.80
N ILE A 147 2.74 -17.18 -19.13
CA ILE A 147 4.02 -17.25 -19.85
C ILE A 147 5.02 -18.06 -19.02
N PHE A 148 5.17 -17.73 -17.74
CA PHE A 148 6.08 -18.41 -16.81
C PHE A 148 5.78 -19.91 -16.71
N THR A 149 4.51 -20.26 -16.53
CA THR A 149 4.06 -21.65 -16.45
C THR A 149 4.38 -22.43 -17.73
N ARG A 150 4.03 -21.87 -18.89
CA ARG A 150 4.28 -22.50 -20.20
C ARG A 150 5.77 -22.67 -20.46
N LYS A 151 6.59 -21.70 -20.05
CA LYS A 151 8.04 -21.72 -20.28
C LYS A 151 8.75 -22.75 -19.39
N HIS A 152 8.32 -22.93 -18.14
CA HIS A 152 9.08 -23.67 -17.14
C HIS A 152 8.46 -24.99 -16.65
N PHE A 153 7.19 -25.27 -16.98
CA PHE A 153 6.44 -26.44 -16.44
C PHE A 153 5.67 -27.24 -17.51
N SER A 154 5.91 -27.00 -18.79
CA SER A 154 5.15 -27.55 -19.93
C SER A 154 5.36 -29.05 -20.20
N GLY A 155 6.23 -29.75 -19.46
CA GLY A 155 6.57 -31.15 -19.70
C GLY A 155 5.57 -32.20 -19.18
N ASN A 156 4.76 -31.92 -18.14
CA ASN A 156 3.81 -32.88 -17.54
C ASN A 156 2.65 -32.28 -16.70
N LEU A 157 2.37 -30.97 -16.79
CA LEU A 157 1.34 -30.28 -15.99
C LEU A 157 0.28 -29.45 -16.79
N PRO A 158 -0.04 -29.70 -18.07
CA PRO A 158 -0.51 -28.60 -18.92
C PRO A 158 -1.98 -28.19 -18.73
N LEU A 159 -2.90 -29.09 -18.32
CA LEU A 159 -4.33 -28.78 -18.34
C LEU A 159 -4.94 -28.46 -16.97
N PRO A 160 -4.87 -29.33 -15.94
CA PRO A 160 -5.52 -29.06 -14.66
C PRO A 160 -4.89 -27.87 -13.93
N TYR A 161 -3.57 -27.66 -14.02
CA TYR A 161 -2.92 -26.49 -13.43
C TYR A 161 -3.31 -25.19 -14.15
N TYR A 162 -3.38 -25.21 -15.48
CA TYR A 162 -3.86 -24.08 -16.27
C TYR A 162 -5.33 -23.74 -15.94
N LEU A 163 -6.17 -24.75 -15.76
CA LEU A 163 -7.57 -24.60 -15.34
C LEU A 163 -7.67 -24.04 -13.91
N ILE A 164 -6.86 -24.52 -12.96
CA ILE A 164 -6.80 -23.99 -11.60
C ILE A 164 -6.35 -22.53 -11.60
N LEU A 165 -5.32 -22.17 -12.36
CA LEU A 165 -4.89 -20.78 -12.49
C LEU A 165 -5.99 -19.91 -13.10
N ARG A 166 -6.70 -20.38 -14.13
CA ARG A 166 -7.85 -19.67 -14.71
C ARG A 166 -9.02 -19.52 -13.74
N LEU A 167 -9.37 -20.59 -13.02
CA LEU A 167 -10.42 -20.57 -11.99
C LEU A 167 -10.04 -19.65 -10.83
N ALA A 168 -8.77 -19.64 -10.44
CA ALA A 168 -8.22 -18.71 -9.46
C ALA A 168 -8.32 -17.25 -9.90
N VAL A 169 -8.04 -16.99 -11.18
CA VAL A 169 -8.23 -15.66 -11.77
C VAL A 169 -9.69 -15.25 -11.71
N TYR A 170 -10.56 -16.13 -12.19
CA TYR A 170 -11.99 -15.85 -12.27
C TYR A 170 -12.57 -15.67 -10.87
N SER A 171 -12.24 -16.55 -9.92
CA SER A 171 -12.70 -16.46 -8.53
C SER A 171 -12.14 -15.24 -7.81
N ALA A 172 -10.88 -14.86 -8.01
CA ALA A 172 -10.32 -13.63 -7.43
C ALA A 172 -10.93 -12.36 -8.06
N SER A 173 -11.23 -12.40 -9.37
CA SER A 173 -11.88 -11.30 -10.07
C SER A 173 -13.33 -11.16 -9.63
N VAL A 174 -14.07 -12.27 -9.55
CA VAL A 174 -15.44 -12.35 -9.03
C VAL A 174 -15.49 -11.97 -7.57
N ALA A 175 -14.58 -12.45 -6.72
CA ALA A 175 -14.49 -12.07 -5.32
C ALA A 175 -14.15 -10.58 -5.16
N GLY A 176 -13.27 -10.03 -5.99
CA GLY A 176 -12.97 -8.60 -5.99
C GLY A 176 -14.16 -7.73 -6.43
N ILE A 177 -14.92 -8.18 -7.43
CA ILE A 177 -16.17 -7.56 -7.87
C ILE A 177 -17.23 -7.70 -6.78
N PHE A 178 -17.41 -8.89 -6.22
CA PHE A 178 -18.34 -9.19 -5.14
C PHE A 178 -17.99 -8.39 -3.89
N LEU A 179 -16.72 -8.23 -3.53
CA LEU A 179 -16.27 -7.37 -2.43
C LEU A 179 -16.56 -5.89 -2.70
N LYS A 180 -16.48 -5.43 -3.96
CA LYS A 180 -16.89 -4.07 -4.34
C LYS A 180 -18.41 -3.92 -4.30
N ILE A 181 -19.16 -4.90 -4.78
CA ILE A 181 -20.63 -4.92 -4.77
C ILE A 181 -21.13 -4.99 -3.34
N THR A 182 -20.63 -5.91 -2.53
CA THR A 182 -20.95 -5.97 -1.09
C THR A 182 -20.50 -4.72 -0.37
N ARG A 183 -19.34 -4.12 -0.67
CA ARG A 183 -18.99 -2.80 -0.12
C ARG A 183 -19.94 -1.70 -0.60
N TYR A 184 -20.41 -1.74 -1.85
CA TYR A 184 -21.37 -0.79 -2.40
C TYR A 184 -22.75 -0.96 -1.77
N PHE A 185 -23.21 -2.20 -1.57
CA PHE A 185 -24.47 -2.54 -0.90
C PHE A 185 -24.39 -2.29 0.59
N LEU A 186 -23.30 -2.65 1.28
CA LEU A 186 -23.06 -2.27 2.67
C LEU A 186 -22.99 -0.76 2.76
N ALA A 187 -22.25 -0.09 1.89
CA ALA A 187 -22.25 1.36 1.82
C ALA A 187 -23.67 1.88 1.60
N ASN A 188 -24.50 1.32 0.72
CA ASN A 188 -25.91 1.70 0.48
C ASN A 188 -26.88 1.34 1.60
N ILE A 189 -26.62 0.29 2.39
CA ILE A 189 -27.42 -0.09 3.56
C ILE A 189 -27.06 0.84 4.72
N PHE A 190 -25.78 1.16 4.89
CA PHE A 190 -25.31 2.13 5.88
C PHE A 190 -25.58 3.59 5.44
N SER A 191 -25.61 3.89 4.13
CA SER A 191 -25.98 5.20 3.57
C SER A 191 -27.46 5.30 3.22
N GLY A 192 -28.24 4.22 3.35
CA GLY A 192 -29.68 4.27 3.55
C GLY A 192 -30.08 4.99 4.84
N ARG A 193 -29.10 5.40 5.66
CA ARG A 193 -29.23 6.36 6.76
C ARG A 193 -28.64 7.75 6.49
N THR A 194 -27.99 8.01 5.36
CA THR A 194 -27.40 9.33 5.00
C THR A 194 -27.29 9.50 3.48
N ASN A 195 -28.26 10.19 2.88
CA ASN A 195 -28.37 10.47 1.44
C ASN A 195 -27.48 11.65 0.98
N ASN A 196 -26.15 11.54 1.03
CA ASN A 196 -25.29 12.49 0.32
C ASN A 196 -23.89 11.92 0.02
N GLU A 197 -23.54 11.76 -1.26
CA GLU A 197 -22.19 11.35 -1.68
C GLU A 197 -21.09 12.31 -1.19
N ASN A 198 -21.43 13.59 -1.01
CA ASN A 198 -20.58 14.61 -0.39
C ASN A 198 -20.24 14.27 1.08
N GLU A 199 -21.18 13.66 1.80
CA GLU A 199 -21.04 13.26 3.19
C GLU A 199 -20.10 12.05 3.34
N ILE A 200 -20.06 11.14 2.35
CA ILE A 200 -19.16 9.98 2.35
C ILE A 200 -17.70 10.42 2.09
N SER A 201 -17.46 11.40 1.21
CA SER A 201 -16.12 11.96 1.02
C SER A 201 -15.67 12.72 2.27
N TYR A 202 -16.56 13.54 2.84
CA TYR A 202 -16.39 14.23 4.12
C TYR A 202 -15.95 13.25 5.23
N LEU A 203 -16.70 12.17 5.43
CA LEU A 203 -16.40 11.17 6.46
C LEU A 203 -15.06 10.47 6.22
N LYS A 204 -14.71 10.10 4.98
CA LYS A 204 -13.42 9.44 4.67
C LYS A 204 -12.20 10.29 5.06
N ASP A 205 -12.26 11.60 4.89
CA ASP A 205 -11.16 12.48 5.28
C ASP A 205 -11.13 12.76 6.78
N LEU A 206 -12.30 12.76 7.44
CA LEU A 206 -12.41 12.78 8.89
C LEU A 206 -11.86 11.51 9.57
N TYR A 207 -12.10 10.33 9.01
CA TYR A 207 -11.54 9.06 9.51
C TYR A 207 -10.00 8.99 9.41
N LYS A 208 -9.35 9.88 8.64
CA LYS A 208 -7.88 9.99 8.60
C LYS A 208 -7.33 10.90 9.70
N ALA A 209 -8.17 11.72 10.32
CA ALA A 209 -7.72 12.65 11.34
C ALA A 209 -7.31 11.89 12.62
N SER A 210 -6.23 12.37 13.24
CA SER A 210 -5.67 11.85 14.48
C SER A 210 -5.88 12.88 15.58
N SER A 211 -6.31 12.43 16.76
CA SER A 211 -6.54 13.30 17.92
C SER A 211 -5.22 13.81 18.52
N PRO A 212 -5.15 15.06 18.99
CA PRO A 212 -6.22 16.08 18.96
C PRO A 212 -6.28 16.85 17.61
N VAL A 213 -7.48 17.33 17.27
CA VAL A 213 -7.78 17.98 15.98
C VAL A 213 -8.14 19.45 16.17
N LEU A 214 -7.57 20.32 15.35
CA LEU A 214 -7.97 21.71 15.22
C LEU A 214 -8.86 21.89 13.98
N VAL A 215 -9.79 22.83 14.04
CA VAL A 215 -10.70 23.12 12.93
C VAL A 215 -10.57 24.58 12.53
N ALA A 216 -10.01 24.84 11.36
CA ALA A 216 -9.92 26.14 10.73
C ALA A 216 -11.24 26.46 10.01
N ALA A 217 -12.09 27.25 10.67
CA ALA A 217 -13.45 27.53 10.23
C ALA A 217 -14.05 28.78 10.89
N SER A 218 -15.11 29.32 10.28
CA SER A 218 -16.01 30.26 10.94
C SER A 218 -16.68 29.59 12.15
N ARG A 219 -17.23 30.39 13.06
CA ARG A 219 -17.96 29.87 14.24
C ARG A 219 -19.11 28.93 13.87
N GLU A 220 -19.86 29.25 12.81
CA GLU A 220 -20.97 28.42 12.32
C GLU A 220 -20.47 27.08 11.78
N SER A 221 -19.49 27.11 10.87
CA SER A 221 -18.90 25.90 10.29
C SER A 221 -18.24 25.01 11.36
N PHE A 222 -17.59 25.61 12.36
CA PHE A 222 -17.02 24.85 13.47
C PHE A 222 -18.06 24.05 14.26
N LYS A 223 -19.22 24.65 14.56
CA LYS A 223 -20.33 23.95 15.22
C LYS A 223 -20.83 22.80 14.36
N THR A 224 -21.10 23.06 13.08
CA THR A 224 -21.56 22.05 12.12
C THR A 224 -20.59 20.87 12.00
N ILE A 225 -19.29 21.13 11.86
CA ILE A 225 -18.26 20.08 11.79
C ILE A 225 -18.21 19.28 13.09
N THR A 226 -18.23 19.96 14.24
CA THR A 226 -18.13 19.29 15.55
C THR A 226 -19.36 18.44 15.84
N GLU A 227 -20.55 18.89 15.44
CA GLU A 227 -21.78 18.10 15.54
C GLU A 227 -21.76 16.88 14.63
N LYS A 228 -21.28 17.02 13.38
CA LYS A 228 -21.08 15.90 12.47
C LYS A 228 -20.07 14.87 13.01
N ILE A 229 -18.96 15.33 13.60
CA ILE A 229 -17.98 14.45 14.29
C ILE A 229 -18.66 13.65 15.41
N LYS A 230 -19.45 14.34 16.25
CA LYS A 230 -20.18 13.69 17.37
C LYS A 230 -21.22 12.68 16.87
N ARG A 231 -22.00 13.02 15.83
CA ARG A 231 -23.03 12.13 15.26
C ARG A 231 -22.45 10.90 14.57
N ALA A 232 -21.25 11.02 13.99
CA ALA A 232 -20.58 9.92 13.31
C ALA A 232 -19.90 8.91 14.26
N ASP A 233 -20.03 9.07 15.58
CA ASP A 233 -19.41 8.24 16.64
C ASP A 233 -17.88 8.06 16.46
N ILE A 234 -17.23 9.08 15.88
CA ILE A 234 -15.79 9.06 15.68
C ILE A 234 -15.12 9.55 16.97
N ARG A 235 -14.25 8.73 17.57
CA ARG A 235 -13.47 9.08 18.77
C ARG A 235 -12.36 10.11 18.48
N ILE A 236 -12.74 11.28 17.99
CA ILE A 236 -11.87 12.42 17.74
C ILE A 236 -12.02 13.45 18.85
N SER A 237 -10.91 13.85 19.47
CA SER A 237 -10.87 14.98 20.41
C SER A 237 -10.61 16.26 19.63
N VAL A 238 -11.55 17.20 19.65
CA VAL A 238 -11.40 18.53 19.04
C VAL A 238 -10.75 19.46 20.06
N ALA A 239 -9.54 19.94 19.76
CA ALA A 239 -8.79 20.86 20.63
C ALA A 239 -9.31 22.30 20.56
N GLY A 240 -9.86 22.72 19.42
CA GLY A 240 -10.41 24.07 19.26
C GLY A 240 -10.52 24.55 17.82
N ARG A 241 -10.93 25.80 17.67
CA ARG A 241 -11.17 26.50 16.40
C ARG A 241 -10.01 27.44 16.07
N ILE A 242 -9.57 27.41 14.82
CA ILE A 242 -8.68 28.42 14.24
C ILE A 242 -9.54 29.38 13.41
N ARG A 243 -9.42 30.68 13.66
CA ARG A 243 -10.19 31.72 12.94
C ARG A 243 -9.59 31.94 11.55
N VAL A 244 -10.44 31.99 10.53
CA VAL A 244 -10.02 32.09 9.12
C VAL A 244 -10.33 33.45 8.48
N GLN A 245 -11.13 34.27 9.16
CA GLN A 245 -11.47 35.66 8.80
C GLN A 245 -11.48 36.49 10.10
N GLU A 246 -11.71 37.81 10.00
CA GLU A 246 -11.96 38.69 11.16
C GLU A 246 -13.36 38.40 11.77
N ASP A 247 -13.58 37.16 12.18
CA ASP A 247 -14.79 36.74 12.88
C ASP A 247 -14.60 36.81 14.40
N GLU A 248 -15.70 37.03 15.13
CA GLU A 248 -15.63 37.27 16.57
C GLU A 248 -14.93 36.13 17.34
N PRO A 249 -14.10 36.46 18.35
CA PRO A 249 -13.48 35.47 19.22
C PRO A 249 -14.54 34.76 20.07
N GLY A 250 -14.53 33.43 20.04
CA GLY A 250 -15.32 32.58 20.94
C GLY A 250 -14.41 31.79 21.88
N ASN A 251 -14.95 31.24 22.96
CA ASN A 251 -14.21 30.42 23.94
C ASN A 251 -13.53 29.19 23.30
N GLU A 252 -14.05 28.71 22.18
CA GLU A 252 -13.46 27.63 21.40
C GLU A 252 -12.24 28.05 20.58
N SER A 253 -12.00 29.36 20.45
CA SER A 253 -10.99 29.91 19.56
C SER A 253 -9.60 29.87 20.19
N LYS A 254 -8.64 29.29 19.45
CA LYS A 254 -7.24 29.17 19.87
C LYS A 254 -6.31 30.20 19.23
N GLY A 255 -6.85 31.02 18.33
CA GLY A 255 -6.11 32.02 17.56
C GLY A 255 -6.60 32.08 16.12
N ASP A 256 -5.87 32.81 15.28
CA ASP A 256 -6.14 33.02 13.88
C ASP A 256 -5.22 32.19 12.96
N ILE A 257 -5.60 32.12 11.69
CA ILE A 257 -4.88 31.35 10.67
C ILE A 257 -3.48 31.90 10.36
N GLY A 258 -3.18 33.15 10.69
CA GLY A 258 -1.84 33.72 10.61
C GLY A 258 -0.88 33.07 11.60
N ASN A 259 -1.38 32.68 12.76
CA ASN A 259 -0.62 32.00 13.83
C ASN A 259 -0.79 30.47 13.82
N LEU A 260 -1.24 29.90 12.71
CA LEU A 260 -1.60 28.48 12.55
C LEU A 260 -0.55 27.51 13.14
N MET A 261 0.73 27.75 12.85
CA MET A 261 1.83 26.86 13.25
C MET A 261 2.06 26.85 14.77
N GLU A 262 1.97 28.02 15.40
CA GLU A 262 2.11 28.15 16.84
C GLU A 262 0.97 27.43 17.56
N ILE A 263 -0.26 27.61 17.08
CA ILE A 263 -1.45 26.96 17.62
C ILE A 263 -1.36 25.44 17.50
N ILE A 264 -0.92 24.91 16.34
CA ILE A 264 -0.72 23.46 16.14
C ILE A 264 0.24 22.89 17.19
N ARG A 265 1.34 23.60 17.48
CA ARG A 265 2.35 23.16 18.45
C ARG A 265 1.83 23.23 19.88
N THR A 266 1.21 24.34 20.26
CA THR A 266 0.68 24.57 21.61
C THR A 266 -0.41 23.56 21.96
N GLU A 267 -1.33 23.31 21.03
CA GLU A 267 -2.43 22.36 21.21
C GLU A 267 -2.03 20.91 20.90
N LYS A 268 -0.76 20.67 20.52
CA LYS A 268 -0.22 19.37 20.11
C LYS A 268 -1.11 18.66 19.08
N ALA A 269 -1.67 19.45 18.16
CA ALA A 269 -2.65 18.98 17.20
C ALA A 269 -2.00 18.03 16.19
N LYS A 270 -2.56 16.81 16.06
CA LYS A 270 -2.11 15.84 15.06
C LYS A 270 -2.85 16.00 13.74
N SER A 271 -3.92 16.79 13.70
CA SER A 271 -4.61 17.10 12.45
C SER A 271 -5.26 18.47 12.46
N VAL A 272 -5.39 19.06 11.27
CA VAL A 272 -6.14 20.30 11.03
C VAL A 272 -7.18 20.07 9.95
N ILE A 273 -8.43 20.41 10.27
CA ILE A 273 -9.57 20.40 9.33
C ILE A 273 -9.78 21.82 8.81
N PHE A 274 -9.78 22.00 7.50
CA PHE A 274 -10.05 23.28 6.84
C PHE A 274 -11.45 23.25 6.22
N SER A 275 -12.33 24.14 6.67
CA SER A 275 -13.69 24.30 6.12
C SER A 275 -13.65 24.99 4.75
N LEU A 276 -14.05 24.30 3.70
CA LEU A 276 -14.16 24.90 2.37
C LEU A 276 -15.17 26.04 2.31
N LYS A 277 -16.27 25.95 3.06
CA LYS A 277 -17.29 27.02 3.16
C LYS A 277 -16.69 28.29 3.78
N SER A 278 -15.79 28.14 4.75
CA SER A 278 -15.21 29.28 5.48
C SER A 278 -14.00 29.92 4.77
N LEU A 279 -13.17 29.11 4.12
CA LEU A 279 -11.92 29.57 3.48
C LEU A 279 -12.02 29.75 1.96
N GLY A 280 -12.89 28.99 1.30
CA GLY A 280 -12.78 28.74 -0.14
C GLY A 280 -11.62 27.80 -0.48
N LEU A 281 -11.73 27.12 -1.64
CA LEU A 281 -10.75 26.10 -2.05
C LEU A 281 -9.31 26.63 -2.19
N PRO A 282 -9.04 27.81 -2.79
CA PRO A 282 -7.67 28.31 -2.94
C PRO A 282 -7.00 28.60 -1.59
N ALA A 283 -7.71 29.24 -0.65
CA ALA A 283 -7.14 29.59 0.65
C ALA A 283 -7.00 28.36 1.56
N ALA A 284 -7.92 27.38 1.47
CA ALA A 284 -7.79 26.11 2.16
C ALA A 284 -6.54 25.33 1.71
N ILE A 285 -6.28 25.24 0.40
CA ILE A 285 -5.08 24.59 -0.13
C ILE A 285 -3.81 25.34 0.30
N LYS A 286 -3.80 26.68 0.20
CA LYS A 286 -2.66 27.51 0.62
C LYS A 286 -2.32 27.30 2.10
N SER A 287 -3.34 27.30 2.95
CA SER A 287 -3.19 27.14 4.41
C SER A 287 -2.84 25.70 4.81
N ALA A 288 -3.35 24.70 4.10
CA ALA A 288 -2.91 23.33 4.30
C ALA A 288 -1.42 23.17 3.90
N ASN A 289 -0.99 23.81 2.81
CA ASN A 289 0.39 23.72 2.34
C ASN A 289 1.39 24.49 3.22
N SER A 290 0.96 25.50 3.98
CA SER A 290 1.84 26.22 4.91
C SER A 290 2.21 25.40 6.16
N ILE A 291 1.46 24.33 6.48
CA ILE A 291 1.82 23.40 7.56
C ILE A 291 3.04 22.58 7.16
N THR A 292 4.18 22.82 7.81
CA THR A 292 5.44 22.12 7.54
C THR A 292 5.70 20.92 8.46
N GLU A 293 4.93 20.74 9.54
CA GLU A 293 5.03 19.54 10.38
C GLU A 293 4.65 18.28 9.59
N GLN A 294 5.63 17.42 9.32
CA GLN A 294 5.47 16.18 8.53
C GLN A 294 4.47 15.18 9.13
N GLN A 295 4.13 15.30 10.42
CA GLN A 295 3.23 14.40 11.13
C GLN A 295 1.78 14.93 11.27
N THR A 296 1.50 16.16 10.81
CA THR A 296 0.17 16.77 10.93
C THR A 296 -0.68 16.42 9.72
N VAL A 297 -1.77 15.69 9.93
CA VAL A 297 -2.72 15.32 8.87
C VAL A 297 -3.56 16.54 8.48
N LYS A 298 -3.69 16.77 7.17
CA LYS A 298 -4.38 17.93 6.59
C LYS A 298 -5.67 17.45 5.96
N CYS A 299 -6.80 17.90 6.47
CA CYS A 299 -8.12 17.52 5.95
C CYS A 299 -8.81 18.76 5.39
N ILE A 300 -9.23 18.74 4.12
CA ILE A 300 -10.01 19.82 3.52
C ILE A 300 -11.42 19.28 3.30
N VAL A 301 -12.41 19.96 3.84
CA VAL A 301 -13.73 19.39 4.03
C VAL A 301 -14.83 20.32 3.50
N PRO A 302 -15.73 19.83 2.61
CA PRO A 302 -16.93 20.57 2.21
C PRO A 302 -17.98 20.44 3.32
N ASP A 303 -18.32 21.55 3.97
CA ASP A 303 -19.35 21.57 5.02
C ASP A 303 -20.76 21.48 4.48
#